data_AF-A0A4S3J327-F1
#
_entry.id   AF-A0A4S3J327-F1
#
_cell.length_a   1.000
_cell.length_b   1.000
_cell.length_c   1.000
_cell.angle_alpha   90.00
_cell.angle_beta   90.00
_cell.angle_gamma   90.00
#
_symmetry.space_group_name_H-M   'P 1'
#
loop_
_entity.id
_entity.type
_entity.pdbx_description
1 polymer ?
#
loop_
_entity_poly.entity_id
_entity_poly.type
_entity_poly.pdbx_seq_one_letter_code
_entity_poly.pdbx_strand_id
1 'polypeptide(L)'
;MKYPQPSRLEQIHVSLEEDGYEPVATCKAERAAYIENQERLQSSLLQLCPADLWPKNAYAACCPQPVLVTSWHQQQLAELHTALVLSITDIVNRWWTDPVARFPERMPLESKEEDLLQWMDAQVPHLLPLYKECLGSWRPDFLIELDNRQGDLPTLENFRISEINARFSFNGFMFLAYGQQALQNIGICDGSNGVIGAADPTKFLDGLLRLFRPGVPLHILKGEEAGMDIHIFKIIARLPDKEWL
;
A
#
# COMPACT_ATOMS: atom_id res chain seq x y z
N MET A 1 25.18 -11.90 -13.89
CA MET A 1 25.31 -10.63 -14.67
C MET A 1 24.69 -9.51 -13.85
N LYS A 2 25.26 -8.30 -13.82
CA LYS A 2 24.54 -7.14 -13.29
C LYS A 2 23.60 -6.66 -14.39
N TYR A 3 22.31 -6.97 -14.26
CA TYR A 3 21.28 -6.40 -15.12
C TYR A 3 21.39 -4.87 -15.05
N PRO A 4 21.40 -4.15 -16.18
CA PRO A 4 21.37 -2.69 -16.13
C PRO A 4 20.12 -2.27 -15.35
N GLN A 5 20.28 -1.37 -14.37
CA GLN A 5 19.11 -0.90 -13.63
C GLN A 5 18.21 -0.11 -14.59
N PRO A 6 16.91 -0.44 -14.66
CA PRO A 6 16.02 0.26 -15.55
C PRO A 6 15.89 1.72 -15.09
N SER A 7 15.86 2.65 -16.02
CA SER A 7 15.63 4.07 -15.72
C SER A 7 14.15 4.39 -15.43
N ARG A 8 13.27 3.38 -15.49
CA ARG A 8 11.81 3.47 -15.42
C ARG A 8 11.21 2.25 -14.74
N LEU A 9 9.99 2.37 -14.22
CA LEU A 9 9.20 1.21 -13.80
C LEU A 9 8.97 0.28 -14.99
N GLU A 10 9.32 -0.98 -14.81
CA GLU A 10 9.24 -1.97 -15.88
C GLU A 10 8.64 -3.27 -15.34
N GLN A 11 7.61 -3.79 -16.01
CA GLN A 11 7.10 -5.10 -15.65
C GLN A 11 8.08 -6.18 -16.10
N ILE A 12 8.41 -7.10 -15.19
CA ILE A 12 9.40 -8.16 -15.45
C ILE A 12 8.78 -9.55 -15.35
N HIS A 13 9.31 -10.45 -16.17
CA HIS A 13 9.15 -11.89 -16.03
C HIS A 13 10.36 -12.42 -15.25
N VAL A 14 10.09 -13.16 -14.18
CA VAL A 14 11.13 -13.83 -13.38
C VAL A 14 11.05 -15.32 -13.69
N SER A 15 12.17 -15.87 -14.16
CA SER A 15 12.26 -17.31 -14.41
C SER A 15 12.39 -18.03 -13.06
N LEU A 16 11.65 -19.14 -12.90
CA LEU A 16 11.78 -20.00 -11.73
C LEU A 16 12.86 -21.08 -11.91
N GLU A 17 13.32 -21.28 -13.14
CA GLU A 17 14.30 -22.32 -13.49
C GLU A 17 15.70 -21.74 -13.77
N GLU A 18 15.76 -20.46 -14.17
CA GLU A 18 17.00 -19.77 -14.50
C GLU A 18 17.20 -18.55 -13.61
N ASP A 19 18.46 -18.26 -13.28
CA ASP A 19 18.78 -17.08 -12.47
C ASP A 19 18.48 -15.79 -13.25
N GLY A 20 17.54 -15.01 -12.72
CA GLY A 20 17.34 -13.62 -13.11
C GLY A 20 15.95 -13.29 -13.64
N TYR A 21 15.88 -12.16 -14.34
CA TYR A 21 14.63 -11.61 -14.85
C TYR A 21 14.83 -10.96 -16.21
N GLU A 22 13.73 -10.87 -16.96
CA GLU A 22 13.66 -10.18 -18.25
C GLU A 22 12.46 -9.23 -18.30
N PRO A 23 12.54 -8.10 -19.01
CA PRO A 23 11.37 -7.26 -19.26
C PRO A 23 10.26 -8.04 -19.97
N VAL A 24 9.01 -7.93 -19.51
CA VAL A 24 7.85 -8.56 -20.17
C VAL A 24 7.72 -8.10 -21.62
N ALA A 25 8.11 -6.87 -21.93
CA ALA A 25 8.07 -6.31 -23.27
C ALA A 25 9.00 -7.02 -24.27
N THR A 26 10.10 -7.63 -23.80
CA THR A 26 11.08 -8.33 -24.65
C THR A 26 11.12 -9.84 -24.41
N CYS A 27 10.54 -10.31 -23.30
CA CYS A 27 10.53 -11.70 -22.92
C CYS A 27 9.73 -12.54 -23.93
N LYS A 28 10.31 -13.69 -24.32
CA LYS A 28 9.68 -14.68 -25.21
C LYS A 28 9.19 -15.91 -24.44
N ALA A 29 8.82 -15.74 -23.17
CA ALA A 29 8.26 -16.83 -22.39
C ALA A 29 7.01 -17.41 -23.07
N GLU A 30 6.93 -18.74 -23.09
CA GLU A 30 5.77 -19.43 -23.63
C GLU A 30 4.53 -19.15 -22.78
N ARG A 31 3.35 -19.17 -23.42
CA ARG A 31 2.08 -19.00 -22.72
C ARG A 31 1.90 -19.99 -21.56
N ALA A 32 2.46 -21.20 -21.69
CA ALA A 32 2.42 -22.22 -20.65
C ALA A 32 3.11 -21.74 -19.35
N ALA A 33 4.26 -21.07 -19.45
CA ALA A 33 4.99 -20.55 -18.28
C ALA A 33 4.18 -19.47 -17.53
N TYR A 34 3.47 -18.61 -18.25
CA TYR A 34 2.58 -17.62 -17.62
C TYR A 34 1.41 -18.27 -16.88
N ILE A 35 0.81 -19.31 -17.47
CA ILE A 35 -0.28 -20.07 -16.84
C ILE A 35 0.23 -20.76 -15.58
N GLU A 36 1.38 -21.43 -15.66
CA GLU A 36 1.97 -22.13 -14.52
C GLU A 36 2.30 -21.16 -13.38
N ASN A 37 2.92 -20.01 -13.67
CA ASN A 37 3.19 -18.99 -12.65
C ASN A 37 1.90 -18.45 -12.01
N GLN A 38 0.82 -18.29 -12.81
CA GLN A 38 -0.48 -17.88 -12.30
C GLN A 38 -1.07 -18.94 -11.34
N GLU A 39 -1.01 -20.22 -11.71
CA GLU A 39 -1.52 -21.34 -10.89
C GLU A 39 -0.72 -21.51 -9.60
N ARG A 40 0.62 -21.37 -9.65
CA ARG A 40 1.50 -21.38 -8.48
C ARG A 40 1.18 -20.22 -7.53
N LEU A 41 1.02 -19.00 -8.07
CA LEU A 41 0.67 -17.82 -7.25
C LEU A 41 -0.69 -18.01 -6.58
N GLN A 42 -1.71 -18.44 -7.31
CA GLN A 42 -3.04 -18.69 -6.76
C GLN A 42 -3.02 -19.77 -5.68
N SER A 43 -2.29 -20.86 -5.91
CA SER A 43 -2.13 -21.94 -4.93
C SER A 43 -1.47 -21.43 -3.65
N SER A 44 -0.41 -20.63 -3.77
CA SER A 44 0.24 -20.02 -2.60
C SER A 44 -0.68 -19.03 -1.86
N LEU A 45 -1.48 -18.23 -2.57
CA LEU A 45 -2.44 -17.31 -1.95
C LEU A 45 -3.53 -18.06 -1.17
N LEU A 46 -3.99 -19.19 -1.70
CA LEU A 46 -5.01 -20.04 -1.07
C LEU A 46 -4.49 -20.80 0.15
N GLN A 47 -3.17 -21.03 0.25
CA GLN A 47 -2.54 -21.55 1.46
C GLN A 47 -2.48 -20.50 2.57
N LEU A 48 -2.26 -19.23 2.21
CA LEU A 48 -2.23 -18.11 3.16
C LEU A 48 -3.63 -17.68 3.62
N CYS A 49 -4.62 -17.77 2.72
CA CYS A 49 -5.99 -17.32 3.00
C CYS A 49 -7.02 -18.14 2.19
N PRO A 50 -7.96 -18.83 2.85
CA PRO A 50 -9.02 -19.59 2.20
C PRO A 50 -9.82 -18.80 1.14
N ALA A 51 -10.21 -19.49 0.06
CA ALA A 51 -10.87 -18.89 -1.12
C ALA A 51 -12.14 -18.09 -0.78
N ASP A 52 -12.95 -18.59 0.16
CA ASP A 52 -14.22 -18.00 0.58
C ASP A 52 -14.07 -16.64 1.28
N LEU A 53 -12.85 -16.32 1.74
CA LEU A 53 -12.55 -15.05 2.39
C LEU A 53 -12.14 -13.95 1.42
N TRP A 54 -11.71 -14.32 0.22
CA TRP A 54 -11.34 -13.38 -0.83
C TRP A 54 -12.59 -12.84 -1.51
N PRO A 55 -12.92 -11.55 -1.35
CA PRO A 55 -14.14 -11.02 -1.94
C PRO A 55 -14.10 -11.13 -3.45
N LYS A 56 -15.17 -11.66 -4.05
CA LYS A 56 -15.29 -11.87 -5.50
C LYS A 56 -14.13 -12.67 -6.11
N ASN A 57 -13.53 -13.59 -5.35
CA ASN A 57 -12.38 -14.40 -5.78
C ASN A 57 -11.16 -13.55 -6.18
N ALA A 58 -10.92 -12.43 -5.50
CA ALA A 58 -9.86 -11.49 -5.86
C ALA A 58 -8.44 -12.10 -5.94
N TYR A 59 -8.18 -13.22 -5.25
CA TYR A 59 -6.93 -13.98 -5.38
C TYR A 59 -6.62 -14.39 -6.83
N ALA A 60 -7.65 -14.62 -7.65
CA ALA A 60 -7.48 -15.03 -9.04
C ALA A 60 -7.01 -13.88 -9.95
N ALA A 61 -7.16 -12.63 -9.52
CA ALA A 61 -6.75 -11.43 -10.25
C ALA A 61 -5.31 -10.99 -9.94
N CYS A 62 -4.63 -11.62 -8.97
CA CYS A 62 -3.22 -11.36 -8.68
C CYS A 62 -2.35 -11.69 -9.90
N CYS A 63 -1.29 -10.91 -10.10
CA CYS A 63 -0.37 -11.06 -11.22
C CYS A 63 1.03 -11.47 -10.73
N PRO A 64 1.62 -12.57 -11.24
CA PRO A 64 2.96 -13.03 -10.86
C PRO A 64 4.10 -12.24 -11.51
N GLN A 65 3.81 -11.21 -12.29
CA GLN A 65 4.80 -10.41 -13.02
C GLN A 65 4.96 -9.07 -12.31
N PRO A 66 5.93 -8.96 -11.39
CA PRO A 66 6.11 -7.75 -10.61
C PRO A 66 6.58 -6.60 -11.48
N VAL A 67 6.40 -5.39 -10.96
CA VAL A 67 7.00 -4.18 -11.53
C VAL A 67 8.31 -3.91 -10.81
N LEU A 68 9.39 -3.88 -11.57
CA LEU A 68 10.72 -3.58 -11.08
C LEU A 68 10.81 -2.10 -10.74
N VAL A 69 11.24 -1.82 -9.51
CA VAL A 69 11.52 -0.47 -8.99
C VAL A 69 13.00 -0.37 -8.61
N THR A 70 13.55 0.84 -8.67
CA THR A 70 14.95 1.11 -8.34
C THR A 70 15.05 1.69 -6.94
N SER A 71 16.27 1.78 -6.40
CA SER A 71 16.52 2.52 -5.17
C SER A 71 16.13 4.00 -5.28
N TRP A 72 16.23 4.57 -6.48
CA TRP A 72 15.79 5.94 -6.74
C TRP A 72 14.27 6.09 -6.58
N HIS A 73 13.47 5.17 -7.15
CA HIS A 73 12.02 5.15 -6.96
C HIS A 73 11.65 5.03 -5.47
N GLN A 74 12.33 4.14 -4.74
CA GLN A 74 12.10 3.98 -3.29
C GLN A 74 12.43 5.24 -2.49
N GLN A 75 13.55 5.91 -2.83
CA GLN A 75 13.93 7.16 -2.19
C GLN A 75 12.89 8.27 -2.46
N GLN A 76 12.46 8.44 -3.71
CA GLN A 76 11.43 9.42 -4.06
C GLN A 76 10.12 9.17 -3.31
N LEU A 77 9.68 7.90 -3.20
CA LEU A 77 8.49 7.55 -2.44
C LEU A 77 8.64 7.81 -0.94
N ALA A 78 9.82 7.58 -0.36
CA ALA A 78 10.10 7.86 1.05
C ALA A 78 10.11 9.38 1.35
N GLU A 79 10.70 10.18 0.46
CA GLU A 79 10.69 11.64 0.53
C GLU A 79 9.26 12.17 0.39
N LEU A 80 8.51 11.67 -0.60
CA LEU A 80 7.10 12.02 -0.80
C LEU A 80 6.25 11.67 0.42
N HIS A 81 6.43 10.47 0.99
CA HIS A 81 5.73 10.06 2.22
C HIS A 81 6.04 11.00 3.38
N THR A 82 7.31 11.36 3.58
CA THR A 82 7.74 12.29 4.64
C THR A 82 7.10 13.67 4.45
N ALA A 83 7.14 14.21 3.24
CA ALA A 83 6.53 15.49 2.91
C ALA A 83 5.00 15.46 3.13
N LEU A 84 4.36 14.34 2.79
CA LEU A 84 2.93 14.15 2.99
C LEU A 84 2.55 14.14 4.48
N VAL A 85 3.29 13.39 5.30
CA VAL A 85 3.08 13.34 6.76
C VAL A 85 3.18 14.74 7.36
N LEU A 86 4.22 15.50 7.00
CA LEU A 86 4.44 16.87 7.48
C LEU A 86 3.32 17.80 7.03
N SER A 87 2.95 17.74 5.76
CA SER A 87 1.93 18.62 5.18
C SER A 87 0.54 18.36 5.78
N ILE A 88 0.12 17.10 5.89
CA ILE A 88 -1.17 16.74 6.49
C ILE A 88 -1.20 17.15 7.96
N THR A 89 -0.12 16.88 8.70
CA THR A 89 -0.03 17.26 10.12
C THR A 89 -0.16 18.77 10.30
N ASP A 90 0.53 19.55 9.47
CA ASP A 90 0.46 21.01 9.50
C ASP A 90 -0.94 21.54 9.13
N ILE A 91 -1.55 21.01 8.07
CA ILE A 91 -2.90 21.38 7.63
C ILE A 91 -3.93 21.10 8.73
N VAL A 92 -3.92 19.90 9.33
CA VAL A 92 -4.88 19.53 10.37
C VAL A 92 -4.72 20.42 11.61
N ASN A 93 -3.49 20.68 12.06
CA ASN A 93 -3.24 21.51 13.24
C ASN A 93 -3.70 22.97 13.07
N ARG A 94 -3.77 23.45 11.83
CA ARG A 94 -4.14 24.84 11.53
C ARG A 94 -5.52 24.97 10.88
N TRP A 95 -6.27 23.86 10.81
CA TRP A 95 -7.52 23.77 10.05
C TRP A 95 -8.51 24.87 10.46
N TRP A 96 -8.73 25.06 11.77
CA TRP A 96 -9.68 26.04 12.29
C TRP A 96 -9.09 27.42 12.57
N THR A 97 -7.76 27.55 12.58
CA THR A 97 -7.07 28.72 13.14
C THR A 97 -6.31 29.55 12.12
N ASP A 98 -6.14 29.07 10.88
CA ASP A 98 -5.49 29.85 9.81
C ASP A 98 -6.50 30.64 8.95
N PRO A 99 -6.67 31.95 9.21
CA PRO A 99 -7.60 32.79 8.45
C PRO A 99 -7.12 33.08 7.02
N VAL A 100 -5.85 32.83 6.69
CA VAL A 100 -5.29 33.04 5.35
C VAL A 100 -5.52 31.82 4.47
N ALA A 101 -5.25 30.62 5.00
CA ALA A 101 -5.46 29.38 4.26
C ALA A 101 -6.94 29.03 4.06
N ARG A 102 -7.82 29.44 5.00
CA ARG A 102 -9.28 29.29 4.89
C ARG A 102 -9.69 27.85 4.59
N PHE A 103 -9.10 26.90 5.31
CA PHE A 103 -9.26 25.47 5.04
C PHE A 103 -10.73 25.02 5.06
N PRO A 104 -11.56 25.39 6.07
CA PRO A 104 -12.96 24.98 6.11
C PRO A 104 -13.75 25.48 4.90
N GLU A 105 -13.46 26.68 4.40
CA GLU A 105 -14.18 27.20 3.22
C GLU A 105 -13.72 26.58 1.89
N ARG A 106 -12.49 26.03 1.86
CA ARG A 106 -11.96 25.33 0.67
C ARG A 106 -12.42 23.88 0.61
N MET A 107 -12.80 23.30 1.74
CA MET A 107 -13.38 21.97 1.86
C MET A 107 -14.59 22.02 2.81
N PRO A 108 -15.71 22.62 2.36
CA PRO A 108 -16.88 22.80 3.20
C PRO A 108 -17.49 21.45 3.57
N LEU A 109 -17.84 21.32 4.85
CA LEU A 109 -18.51 20.15 5.42
C LEU A 109 -19.98 20.46 5.72
N GLU A 110 -20.77 19.43 5.97
CA GLU A 110 -22.11 19.67 6.53
C GLU A 110 -21.99 20.26 7.94
N SER A 111 -22.93 21.14 8.33
CA SER A 111 -22.82 21.85 9.62
C SER A 111 -22.66 20.91 10.82
N LYS A 112 -23.30 19.74 10.79
CA LYS A 112 -23.16 18.74 11.87
C LYS A 112 -21.79 18.08 11.91
N GLU A 113 -21.16 17.87 10.75
CA GLU A 113 -19.82 17.31 10.65
C GLU A 113 -18.79 18.33 11.14
N GLU A 114 -18.94 19.60 10.73
CA GLU A 114 -18.11 20.71 11.20
C GLU A 114 -18.23 20.91 12.72
N ASP A 115 -19.45 20.99 13.26
CA ASP A 115 -19.71 21.12 14.70
C ASP A 115 -19.03 19.98 15.49
N LEU A 116 -19.11 18.74 14.99
CA LEU A 116 -18.49 17.58 15.61
C LEU A 116 -16.95 17.69 15.60
N LEU A 117 -16.35 18.06 14.46
CA LEU A 117 -14.90 18.17 14.35
C LEU A 117 -14.34 19.33 15.17
N GLN A 118 -15.04 20.47 15.26
CA GLN A 118 -14.66 21.57 16.14
C GLN A 118 -14.79 21.17 17.61
N TRP A 119 -15.84 20.44 17.98
CA TRP A 119 -15.96 19.88 19.34
C TRP A 119 -14.80 18.95 19.67
N MET A 120 -14.39 18.08 18.74
CA MET A 120 -13.23 17.20 18.91
C MET A 120 -11.92 17.98 19.06
N ASP A 121 -11.68 18.99 18.21
CA ASP A 121 -10.49 19.84 18.26
C ASP A 121 -10.37 20.57 19.62
N ALA A 122 -11.50 21.08 20.15
CA ALA A 122 -11.55 21.70 21.47
C ALA A 122 -11.20 20.74 22.63
N GLN A 123 -11.20 19.42 22.40
CA GLN A 123 -10.75 18.45 23.41
C GLN A 123 -9.23 18.21 23.40
N VAL A 124 -8.49 18.73 22.42
CA VAL A 124 -7.03 18.58 22.29
C VAL A 124 -6.32 19.66 23.13
N PRO A 125 -5.26 19.34 23.91
CA PRO A 125 -4.65 18.03 24.12
C PRO A 125 -5.19 17.29 25.37
N HIS A 126 -6.32 17.72 25.92
CA HIS A 126 -6.79 17.29 27.23
C HIS A 126 -7.38 15.87 27.25
N LEU A 127 -8.39 15.61 26.41
CA LEU A 127 -9.01 14.28 26.29
C LEU A 127 -8.50 13.52 25.06
N LEU A 128 -8.03 14.24 24.05
CA LEU A 128 -7.47 13.67 22.82
C LEU A 128 -5.99 14.07 22.68
N PRO A 129 -5.12 13.17 22.21
CA PRO A 129 -3.72 13.50 21.95
C PRO A 129 -3.59 14.52 20.80
N LEU A 130 -2.41 15.11 20.66
CA LEU A 130 -2.11 15.93 19.49
C LEU A 130 -2.18 15.08 18.23
N TYR A 131 -2.64 15.64 17.12
CA TYR A 131 -2.79 14.89 15.87
C TYR A 131 -1.50 14.14 15.45
N LYS A 132 -0.34 14.81 15.59
CA LYS A 132 0.99 14.22 15.30
C LYS A 132 1.33 12.97 16.12
N GLU A 133 0.67 12.75 17.24
CA GLU A 133 0.88 11.62 18.16
C GLU A 133 -0.12 10.48 17.90
N CYS A 134 -1.15 10.72 17.09
CA CYS A 134 -2.22 9.78 16.78
C CYS A 134 -2.55 9.78 15.28
N LEU A 135 -1.52 9.76 14.43
CA LEU A 135 -1.71 9.71 12.99
C LEU A 135 -2.50 8.45 12.60
N GLY A 136 -3.47 8.65 11.72
CA GLY A 136 -4.25 7.56 11.14
C GLY A 136 -3.48 6.81 10.04
N SER A 137 -4.20 5.94 9.34
CA SER A 137 -3.72 5.34 8.10
C SER A 137 -4.22 6.16 6.92
N TRP A 138 -3.35 6.39 5.94
CA TRP A 138 -3.71 6.99 4.65
C TRP A 138 -3.04 6.23 3.51
N ARG A 139 -3.70 6.24 2.36
CA ARG A 139 -3.16 5.71 1.11
C ARG A 139 -3.11 6.82 0.07
N PRO A 140 -1.93 7.36 -0.26
CA PRO A 140 -1.80 8.26 -1.40
C PRO A 140 -1.88 7.42 -2.67
N ASP A 141 -2.78 7.83 -3.57
CA ASP A 141 -2.84 7.30 -4.92
C ASP A 141 -2.06 8.28 -5.80
N PHE A 142 -1.20 7.76 -6.69
CA PHE A 142 -0.32 8.57 -7.51
C PHE A 142 -0.23 8.05 -8.95
N LEU A 143 0.09 8.97 -9.86
CA LEU A 143 0.48 8.69 -11.24
C LEU A 143 1.97 8.98 -11.42
N ILE A 144 2.56 8.34 -12.43
CA ILE A 144 3.96 8.56 -12.79
C ILE A 144 3.98 9.43 -14.05
N GLU A 145 4.70 10.55 -13.97
CA GLU A 145 4.97 11.40 -15.12
C GLU A 145 6.45 11.31 -15.51
N LEU A 146 6.75 11.60 -16.77
CA LEU A 146 8.12 11.77 -17.22
C LEU A 146 8.54 13.21 -16.98
N ASP A 147 9.53 13.38 -16.12
CA ASP A 147 10.14 14.67 -15.87
C ASP A 147 11.07 15.03 -17.04
N ASN A 148 10.55 15.87 -17.93
CA ASN A 148 11.27 16.39 -19.09
C ASN A 148 11.99 17.71 -18.77
N ARG A 149 12.42 17.95 -17.51
CA ARG A 149 13.24 19.12 -17.16
C ARG A 149 14.42 19.24 -18.14
N GLN A 150 14.43 20.35 -18.86
CA GLN A 150 15.18 20.60 -20.11
C GLN A 150 16.70 20.43 -19.97
N GLY A 151 17.32 19.60 -20.83
CA GLY A 151 18.78 19.44 -20.98
C GLY A 151 19.20 18.04 -21.42
N ASP A 152 20.52 17.76 -21.41
CA ASP A 152 21.13 16.43 -21.69
C ASP A 152 20.99 15.42 -20.53
N LEU A 153 20.17 15.74 -19.51
CA LEU A 153 19.95 14.84 -18.38
C LEU A 153 18.96 13.72 -18.76
N PRO A 154 19.15 12.50 -18.23
CA PRO A 154 18.20 11.41 -18.46
C PRO A 154 16.81 11.78 -17.92
N THR A 155 15.77 11.47 -18.69
CA THR A 155 14.37 11.60 -18.26
C THR A 155 14.13 10.72 -17.03
N LEU A 156 13.64 11.31 -15.94
CA LEU A 156 13.34 10.63 -14.68
C LEU A 156 11.82 10.51 -14.45
N GLU A 157 11.39 9.48 -13.73
CA GLU A 157 9.97 9.23 -13.42
C GLU A 157 9.52 9.93 -12.14
N ASN A 158 8.71 10.98 -12.25
CA ASN A 158 8.25 11.72 -11.08
C ASN A 158 6.88 11.22 -10.61
N PHE A 159 6.70 11.08 -9.29
CA PHE A 159 5.43 10.66 -8.67
C PHE A 159 4.54 11.88 -8.40
N ARG A 160 3.30 11.84 -8.90
CA ARG A 160 2.28 12.88 -8.70
C ARG A 160 1.10 12.31 -7.94
N ILE A 161 0.85 12.84 -6.74
CA ILE A 161 -0.32 12.49 -5.96
C ILE A 161 -1.58 12.94 -6.71
N SER A 162 -2.49 12.02 -6.96
CA SER A 162 -3.82 12.29 -7.51
C SER A 162 -4.89 12.40 -6.42
N GLU A 163 -4.78 11.56 -5.39
CA GLU A 163 -5.72 11.54 -4.26
C GLU A 163 -5.01 11.07 -2.98
N ILE A 164 -5.53 11.48 -1.81
CA ILE A 164 -5.12 10.95 -0.51
C ILE A 164 -6.35 10.32 0.15
N ASN A 165 -6.38 9.00 0.21
CA ASN A 165 -7.43 8.24 0.88
C ASN A 165 -7.11 8.11 2.38
N ALA A 166 -7.69 8.96 3.23
CA ALA A 166 -7.46 8.97 4.68
C ALA A 166 -8.65 8.48 5.53
N ARG A 167 -9.72 8.00 4.89
CA ARG A 167 -10.99 7.63 5.56
C ARG A 167 -11.08 6.17 5.99
N PHE A 168 -10.32 5.27 5.36
CA PHE A 168 -10.49 3.84 5.56
C PHE A 168 -9.16 3.07 5.49
N SER A 169 -8.75 2.51 6.62
CA SER A 169 -7.48 1.78 6.78
C SER A 169 -7.48 0.37 6.19
N PHE A 170 -8.56 -0.09 5.55
CA PHE A 170 -8.67 -1.46 5.02
C PHE A 170 -8.84 -1.45 3.50
N ASN A 171 -7.82 -0.92 2.79
CA ASN A 171 -7.87 -0.72 1.34
C ASN A 171 -6.61 -1.22 0.62
N GLY A 172 -6.36 -2.53 0.74
CA GLY A 172 -5.34 -3.27 -0.02
C GLY A 172 -4.11 -3.71 0.76
N PHE A 173 -4.03 -3.44 2.06
CA PHE A 173 -2.96 -3.90 2.95
C PHE A 173 -2.88 -5.42 3.04
N MET A 174 -4.03 -6.09 3.19
CA MET A 174 -4.03 -7.55 3.28
C MET A 174 -3.68 -8.20 1.94
N PHE A 175 -4.24 -7.64 0.87
CA PHE A 175 -3.91 -8.04 -0.49
C PHE A 175 -2.42 -7.87 -0.79
N LEU A 176 -1.82 -6.76 -0.34
CA LEU A 176 -0.40 -6.48 -0.51
C LEU A 176 0.48 -7.43 0.31
N ALA A 177 0.16 -7.65 1.59
CA ALA A 177 0.92 -8.54 2.45
C ALA A 177 0.91 -9.99 1.92
N TYR A 178 -0.27 -10.53 1.63
CA TYR A 178 -0.41 -11.89 1.09
C TYR A 178 0.11 -12.02 -0.33
N GLY A 179 -0.12 -11.02 -1.19
CA GLY A 179 0.45 -11.00 -2.53
C GLY A 179 1.98 -11.02 -2.51
N GLN A 180 2.60 -10.20 -1.68
CA GLN A 180 4.05 -10.14 -1.54
C GLN A 180 4.62 -11.42 -0.91
N GLN A 181 3.97 -11.99 0.11
CA GLN A 181 4.37 -13.26 0.72
C GLN A 181 4.23 -14.42 -0.28
N ALA A 182 3.14 -14.47 -1.05
CA ALA A 182 2.94 -15.51 -2.05
C ALA A 182 3.99 -15.44 -3.17
N LEU A 183 4.36 -14.24 -3.63
CA LEU A 183 5.46 -14.05 -4.59
C LEU A 183 6.81 -14.53 -4.06
N GLN A 184 7.07 -14.34 -2.76
CA GLN A 184 8.27 -14.87 -2.09
C GLN A 184 8.22 -16.41 -2.02
N ASN A 185 7.09 -16.98 -1.62
CA ASN A 185 6.92 -18.43 -1.46
C ASN A 185 7.14 -19.20 -2.78
N ILE A 186 6.80 -18.59 -3.92
CA ILE A 186 6.99 -19.22 -5.24
C ILE A 186 8.34 -18.88 -5.89
N GLY A 187 9.23 -18.15 -5.20
CA GLY A 187 10.59 -17.85 -5.67
C GLY A 187 10.72 -16.68 -6.65
N ILE A 188 9.71 -15.79 -6.74
CA ILE A 188 9.75 -14.63 -7.66
C ILE A 188 10.43 -13.42 -7.01
N CYS A 189 10.20 -13.16 -5.72
CA CYS A 189 10.69 -11.96 -5.01
C CYS A 189 11.44 -12.29 -3.71
N ASP A 190 12.02 -13.49 -3.61
CA ASP A 190 12.71 -13.98 -2.41
C ASP A 190 14.21 -13.62 -2.34
N GLY A 191 14.73 -12.96 -3.38
CA GLY A 191 16.13 -12.54 -3.51
C GLY A 191 17.05 -13.55 -4.20
N SER A 192 16.63 -14.81 -4.38
CA SER A 192 17.45 -15.85 -5.00
C SER A 192 17.80 -15.54 -6.46
N ASN A 193 16.88 -14.90 -7.17
CA ASN A 193 16.99 -14.47 -8.57
C ASN A 193 17.52 -13.02 -8.74
N GLY A 194 17.99 -12.39 -7.66
CA GLY A 194 18.45 -11.00 -7.66
C GLY A 194 17.36 -9.93 -7.57
N VAL A 195 16.09 -10.32 -7.43
CA VAL A 195 14.96 -9.44 -7.16
C VAL A 195 14.38 -9.75 -5.77
N ILE A 196 14.16 -8.70 -4.99
CA ILE A 196 13.51 -8.78 -3.67
C ILE A 196 12.22 -7.98 -3.67
N GLY A 197 11.25 -8.43 -2.91
CA GLY A 197 10.03 -7.67 -2.65
C GLY A 197 10.32 -6.25 -2.16
N ALA A 198 9.65 -5.27 -2.75
CA ALA A 198 9.75 -3.87 -2.31
C ALA A 198 9.00 -3.62 -0.98
N ALA A 199 8.15 -4.57 -0.58
CA ALA A 199 7.36 -4.56 0.64
C ALA A 199 7.78 -5.71 1.55
N ASP A 200 7.74 -5.48 2.87
CA ASP A 200 7.90 -6.50 3.90
C ASP A 200 6.51 -6.85 4.45
N PRO A 201 5.94 -8.03 4.12
CA PRO A 201 4.60 -8.42 4.55
C PRO A 201 4.37 -8.28 6.05
N THR A 202 5.38 -8.61 6.87
CA THR A 202 5.27 -8.56 8.33
C THR A 202 5.15 -7.12 8.82
N LYS A 203 5.96 -6.20 8.26
CA LYS A 203 5.87 -4.77 8.63
C LYS A 203 4.50 -4.17 8.30
N PHE A 204 3.89 -4.56 7.19
CA PHE A 204 2.55 -4.09 6.83
C PHE A 204 1.49 -4.56 7.83
N LEU A 205 1.49 -5.86 8.16
CA LEU A 205 0.54 -6.41 9.12
C LEU A 205 0.76 -5.85 10.53
N ASP A 206 2.00 -5.80 10.99
CA ASP A 206 2.35 -5.21 12.29
C ASP A 206 1.94 -3.73 12.37
N GLY A 207 2.16 -2.96 11.30
CA GLY A 207 1.75 -1.57 11.22
C GLY A 207 0.24 -1.40 11.37
N LEU A 208 -0.55 -2.22 10.68
CA LEU A 208 -2.01 -2.23 10.78
C LEU A 208 -2.49 -2.65 12.17
N LEU A 209 -1.94 -3.74 12.71
CA LEU A 209 -2.35 -4.28 14.02
C LEU A 209 -2.02 -3.33 15.17
N ARG A 210 -0.94 -2.55 15.07
CA ARG A 210 -0.58 -1.50 16.05
C ARG A 210 -1.58 -0.34 16.14
N LEU A 211 -2.46 -0.17 15.16
CA LEU A 211 -3.56 0.79 15.26
C LEU A 211 -4.60 0.38 16.31
N PHE A 212 -4.60 -0.89 16.70
CA PHE A 212 -5.54 -1.46 17.66
C PHE A 212 -4.84 -1.82 18.97
N ARG A 213 -5.64 -1.91 20.04
CA ARG A 213 -5.15 -2.37 21.35
C ARG A 213 -5.47 -3.88 21.48
N PRO A 214 -4.48 -4.78 21.45
CA PRO A 214 -4.71 -6.23 21.42
C PRO A 214 -5.36 -6.80 22.70
N GLY A 215 -5.41 -6.03 23.78
CA GLY A 215 -5.98 -6.44 25.07
C GLY A 215 -7.46 -6.07 25.31
N VAL A 216 -8.14 -5.48 24.32
CA VAL A 216 -9.55 -5.08 24.46
C VAL A 216 -10.41 -5.59 23.30
N PRO A 217 -11.71 -5.82 23.50
CA PRO A 217 -12.60 -6.23 22.41
C PRO A 217 -12.56 -5.24 21.24
N LEU A 218 -12.26 -5.74 20.04
CA LEU A 218 -12.33 -4.96 18.81
C LEU A 218 -13.72 -5.08 18.19
N HIS A 219 -14.45 -3.96 18.15
CA HIS A 219 -15.74 -3.87 17.49
C HIS A 219 -15.60 -3.17 16.14
N ILE A 220 -15.81 -3.92 15.05
CA ILE A 220 -15.76 -3.38 13.69
C ILE A 220 -17.19 -3.13 13.21
N LEU A 221 -17.59 -1.87 13.14
CA LEU A 221 -18.83 -1.47 12.49
C LEU A 221 -18.59 -1.29 10.99
N LYS A 222 -19.32 -2.03 10.17
CA LYS A 222 -19.31 -1.85 8.71
C LYS A 222 -20.75 -1.83 8.19
N GLY A 223 -20.99 -0.96 7.21
CA GLY A 223 -22.21 -1.02 6.40
C GLY A 223 -22.09 -2.04 5.27
N GLU A 224 -22.71 -1.70 4.14
CA GLU A 224 -22.53 -2.35 2.85
C GLU A 224 -21.16 -1.98 2.25
N GLU A 225 -20.10 -2.54 2.81
CA GLU A 225 -18.73 -2.31 2.33
C GLU A 225 -18.33 -3.34 1.26
N ALA A 226 -17.94 -2.84 0.09
CA ALA A 226 -17.46 -3.62 -1.05
C ALA A 226 -15.93 -3.84 -1.02
N GLY A 227 -15.21 -3.12 -0.16
CA GLY A 227 -13.76 -3.19 0.02
C GLY A 227 -13.28 -4.59 0.40
N MET A 228 -12.10 -4.96 -0.12
CA MET A 228 -11.62 -6.34 -0.08
C MET A 228 -11.08 -6.74 1.30
N ASP A 229 -10.27 -5.89 1.91
CA ASP A 229 -9.48 -6.24 3.10
C ASP A 229 -10.30 -6.42 4.37
N ILE A 230 -11.41 -5.68 4.54
CA ILE A 230 -12.17 -5.71 5.80
C ILE A 230 -12.73 -7.11 6.10
N HIS A 231 -13.01 -7.89 5.05
CA HIS A 231 -13.52 -9.26 5.19
C HIS A 231 -12.42 -10.23 5.63
N ILE A 232 -11.19 -10.03 5.13
CA ILE A 232 -9.99 -10.81 5.50
C ILE A 232 -9.54 -10.43 6.92
N PHE A 233 -9.50 -9.13 7.23
CA PHE A 233 -9.01 -8.60 8.51
C PHE A 233 -9.78 -9.15 9.72
N LYS A 234 -11.09 -9.39 9.60
CA LYS A 234 -11.90 -9.96 10.69
C LYS A 234 -11.37 -11.29 11.23
N ILE A 235 -10.68 -12.06 10.40
CA ILE A 235 -10.15 -13.37 10.75
C ILE A 235 -8.76 -13.23 11.33
N ILE A 236 -7.94 -12.36 10.75
CA ILE A 236 -6.63 -12.01 11.30
C ILE A 236 -6.78 -11.35 12.68
N ALA A 237 -7.79 -10.53 12.90
CA ALA A 237 -8.03 -10.00 14.24
C ALA A 237 -8.38 -11.10 15.28
N ARG A 238 -8.53 -12.37 14.88
CA ARG A 238 -8.91 -13.51 15.73
C ARG A 238 -7.85 -14.61 15.87
N LEU A 239 -6.83 -14.70 15.02
CA LEU A 239 -5.81 -15.74 15.21
C LEU A 239 -4.91 -15.35 16.42
N PRO A 240 -4.16 -16.30 17.00
CA PRO A 240 -3.18 -15.97 18.02
C PRO A 240 -1.99 -15.22 17.40
N ASP A 241 -1.29 -14.42 18.21
CA ASP A 241 -0.11 -13.67 17.78
C ASP A 241 0.87 -14.58 17.01
N LYS A 242 1.14 -14.22 15.73
CA LYS A 242 2.18 -14.72 14.80
C LYS A 242 1.80 -15.84 13.82
N GLU A 243 0.54 -16.24 13.69
CA GLU A 243 0.11 -17.21 12.65
C GLU A 243 -0.44 -16.51 11.38
N TRP A 244 0.12 -15.35 11.03
CA TRP A 244 -0.48 -14.45 10.04
C TRP A 244 0.05 -14.63 8.61
N LEU A 245 1.24 -15.21 8.44
CA LEU A 245 2.00 -15.34 7.20
C LEU A 245 2.71 -16.69 7.13
#